data_AF-A0A9Q3ADP4-F1
#
_entry.id   AF-A0A9Q3ADP4-F1
#
_cell.length_a   1.000
_cell.length_b   1.000
_cell.length_c   1.000
_cell.angle_alpha   90.00
_cell.angle_beta   90.00
_cell.angle_gamma   90.00
#
_symmetry.space_group_name_H-M   'P 1'
#
loop_
_entity.id
_entity.type
_entity.pdbx_description
1 polymer ?
#
loop_
_entity_poly.entity_id
_entity_poly.type
_entity_poly.pdbx_seq_one_letter_code
_entity_poly.pdbx_strand_id
1 'polypeptide(L)'
;MAKSSRTAAGHLLLYALALTALPISGWVWSSVADKPIMVLSFFQLPPLTAPQPDAYDIAKWVHVTFAWSSVVLVLGHIAMALKHHWIDKDGVLTSMLPGSKARS
;
A
#
# COMPACT_ATOMS: atom_id res chain seq x y z
N MET A 1 16.10 13.28 -22.42
CA MET A 1 15.44 13.49 -21.10
C MET A 1 15.11 12.14 -20.49
N ALA A 2 16.02 11.57 -19.70
CA ALA A 2 15.77 10.31 -18.99
C ALA A 2 14.93 10.61 -17.75
N LYS A 3 13.61 10.45 -17.83
CA LYS A 3 12.70 10.63 -16.70
C LYS A 3 13.08 9.61 -15.61
N SER A 4 13.39 10.10 -14.42
CA SER A 4 13.93 9.32 -13.29
C SER A 4 13.16 8.02 -13.04
N SER A 5 13.72 6.88 -13.44
CA SER A 5 13.10 5.55 -13.29
C SER A 5 12.96 5.11 -11.83
N ARG A 6 13.73 5.74 -10.91
CA ARG A 6 13.78 5.40 -9.49
C ARG A 6 12.55 5.87 -8.71
N THR A 7 11.98 7.04 -9.06
CA THR A 7 10.75 7.53 -8.41
C THR A 7 9.53 6.72 -8.83
N ALA A 8 9.45 6.33 -10.11
CA ALA A 8 8.40 5.46 -10.62
C ALA A 8 8.40 4.08 -9.94
N ALA A 9 9.58 3.50 -9.72
CA ALA A 9 9.70 2.20 -9.06
C ALA A 9 9.18 2.22 -7.62
N GLY A 10 9.51 3.24 -6.83
CA GLY A 10 9.03 3.36 -5.44
C GLY A 10 7.50 3.48 -5.33
N HIS A 11 6.89 4.29 -6.21
CA HIS A 11 5.43 4.42 -6.25
C HIS A 11 4.76 3.13 -6.72
N LEU A 12 5.32 2.46 -7.74
CA LEU A 12 4.81 1.18 -8.23
C LEU A 12 4.81 0.12 -7.12
N LEU A 13 5.87 0.08 -6.32
CA LEU A 13 5.98 -0.86 -5.19
C LEU A 13 4.95 -0.56 -4.10
N LEU A 14 4.71 0.71 -3.79
CA LEU A 14 3.64 1.12 -2.87
C LEU A 14 2.26 0.76 -3.40
N TYR A 15 1.99 0.97 -4.69
CA TYR A 15 0.71 0.60 -5.29
C TYR A 15 0.50 -0.91 -5.29
N ALA A 16 1.51 -1.68 -5.72
CA ALA A 16 1.42 -3.13 -5.75
C ALA A 16 1.24 -3.71 -4.34
N LEU A 17 2.02 -3.27 -3.36
CA LEU A 17 2.00 -3.87 -2.03
C LEU A 17 0.90 -3.30 -1.13
N ALA A 18 0.85 -1.97 -0.96
CA ALA A 18 -0.02 -1.32 0.01
C ALA A 18 -1.46 -1.15 -0.49
N LEU A 19 -1.66 -0.86 -1.79
CA LEU A 19 -3.00 -0.66 -2.34
C LEU A 19 -3.65 -1.94 -2.89
N THR A 20 -2.85 -2.93 -3.31
CA THR A 20 -3.37 -4.15 -3.93
C THR A 20 -3.16 -5.39 -3.08
N ALA A 21 -1.91 -5.78 -2.81
CA ALA A 21 -1.62 -7.04 -2.12
C ALA A 21 -2.13 -7.07 -0.68
N LEU A 22 -1.96 -5.96 0.06
CA LEU A 22 -2.39 -5.86 1.45
C LEU A 22 -3.92 -5.97 1.59
N PRO A 23 -4.77 -5.22 0.85
CA PRO A 23 -6.22 -5.41 0.91
C PRO A 23 -6.68 -6.80 0.46
N ILE A 24 -6.11 -7.34 -0.63
CA ILE A 24 -6.48 -8.68 -1.12
C ILE A 24 -6.15 -9.76 -0.09
N SER A 25 -4.95 -9.71 0.52
CA SER A 25 -4.58 -10.65 1.58
C SER A 25 -5.50 -10.56 2.80
N GLY A 26 -5.95 -9.36 3.17
CA GLY A 26 -6.91 -9.15 4.27
C GLY A 26 -8.31 -9.69 3.95
N TRP A 27 -8.73 -9.59 2.69
CA TRP A 27 -9.98 -10.17 2.21
C TRP A 27 -9.92 -11.70 2.21
N VAL A 28 -8.81 -12.30 1.78
CA VAL A 28 -8.58 -13.75 1.90
C VAL A 28 -8.61 -14.18 3.36
N TRP A 29 -7.88 -13.49 4.25
CA TRP A 29 -7.84 -13.82 5.67
C TRP A 29 -9.24 -13.74 6.32
N SER A 30 -10.01 -12.70 6.01
CA SER A 30 -11.39 -12.56 6.50
C SER A 30 -12.32 -13.65 5.95
N SER A 31 -12.12 -14.06 4.69
CA SER A 31 -12.92 -15.11 4.05
C SER A 31 -12.68 -16.48 4.72
N VAL A 32 -11.41 -16.87 4.91
CA VAL A 32 -11.09 -18.16 5.56
C VAL A 32 -11.49 -18.19 7.04
N ALA A 33 -11.59 -17.02 7.67
CA ALA A 33 -12.00 -16.85 9.06
C ALA A 33 -13.52 -16.81 9.28
N ASP A 34 -14.32 -16.90 8.21
CA ASP A 34 -15.77 -16.71 8.23
C ASP A 34 -16.20 -15.38 8.89
N LYS A 35 -15.47 -14.31 8.57
CA LYS A 35 -15.71 -12.97 9.10
C LYS A 35 -16.14 -12.04 7.97
N PRO A 36 -17.46 -11.75 7.84
CA PRO A 36 -17.96 -10.83 6.83
C PRO A 36 -17.38 -9.43 6.98
N ILE A 37 -16.97 -8.82 5.86
CA ILE A 37 -16.50 -7.44 5.80
C ILE A 37 -17.68 -6.55 5.41
N MET A 38 -18.09 -5.62 6.29
CA MET A 38 -19.08 -4.60 5.97
C MET A 38 -18.41 -3.41 5.28
N VAL A 39 -18.79 -3.11 4.04
CA VAL A 39 -18.31 -1.92 3.32
C VAL A 39 -19.18 -0.75 3.69
N LEU A 40 -18.64 0.17 4.51
CA LEU A 40 -19.30 1.40 4.93
C LEU A 40 -20.72 1.18 5.50
N SER A 41 -20.98 -0.01 6.06
CA SER A 41 -22.31 -0.47 6.52
C SER A 41 -23.41 -0.56 5.45
N PHE A 42 -23.10 -0.38 4.16
CA PHE A 42 -24.08 -0.47 3.08
C PHE A 42 -24.31 -1.91 2.60
N PHE A 43 -23.23 -2.67 2.41
CA PHE A 43 -23.31 -4.05 1.93
C PHE A 43 -22.15 -4.89 2.45
N GLN A 44 -22.33 -6.21 2.42
CA GLN A 44 -21.29 -7.18 2.75
C GLN A 44 -20.46 -7.50 1.51
N LEU A 45 -19.15 -7.47 1.68
CA LEU A 45 -18.23 -7.91 0.64
C LEU A 45 -18.35 -9.44 0.50
N PRO A 46 -18.57 -9.98 -0.72
CA PRO A 46 -18.66 -11.42 -0.90
C PRO A 46 -17.35 -12.09 -0.50
N PRO A 47 -17.37 -13.26 0.15
CA PRO A 47 -16.13 -13.96 0.48
C PRO A 47 -15.42 -14.43 -0.81
N LEU A 48 -14.09 -14.37 -0.83
CA LEU A 48 -13.29 -14.86 -1.97
C LEU A 48 -13.17 -16.39 -1.98
N THR A 49 -13.29 -17.00 -0.81
CA THR A 49 -13.10 -18.44 -0.58
C THR A 49 -14.07 -18.90 0.51
N ALA A 50 -14.37 -20.19 0.54
CA ALA A 50 -15.11 -20.77 1.65
C ALA A 50 -14.27 -20.74 2.95
N PRO A 51 -14.91 -20.76 4.13
CA PRO A 51 -14.20 -20.87 5.40
C PRO A 51 -13.25 -22.06 5.42
N GLN A 52 -12.01 -21.85 5.86
CA GLN A 52 -10.96 -22.87 5.88
C GLN A 52 -10.05 -22.66 7.09
N PRO A 53 -10.38 -23.25 8.26
CA PRO A 53 -9.64 -23.05 9.51
C PRO A 53 -8.15 -23.40 9.39
N ASP A 54 -7.81 -24.44 8.64
CA ASP A 54 -6.43 -24.89 8.42
C ASP A 54 -5.57 -23.85 7.69
N ALA A 55 -6.19 -22.95 6.91
CA ALA A 55 -5.53 -21.87 6.19
C ALA A 55 -5.51 -20.54 6.97
N TYR A 56 -6.13 -20.48 8.16
CA TYR A 56 -6.27 -19.23 8.92
C TYR A 56 -4.90 -18.64 9.30
N ASP A 57 -4.03 -19.45 9.89
CA ASP A 57 -2.74 -18.96 10.42
C ASP A 57 -1.81 -18.51 9.29
N ILE A 58 -1.79 -19.23 8.17
CA ILE A 58 -0.99 -18.84 7.01
C ILE A 58 -1.54 -17.57 6.36
N ALA A 59 -2.86 -17.43 6.21
CA ALA A 59 -3.47 -16.23 5.65
C ALA A 59 -3.22 -15.00 6.53
N LYS A 60 -3.32 -15.15 7.85
CA LYS A 60 -2.96 -14.13 8.83
C LYS A 60 -1.50 -13.73 8.72
N TRP A 61 -0.59 -14.70 8.66
CA TRP A 61 0.83 -14.45 8.57
C TRP A 61 1.21 -13.69 7.30
N VAL A 62 0.62 -14.05 6.15
CA VAL A 62 0.79 -13.33 4.88
C VAL A 62 0.31 -11.88 5.01
N HIS A 63 -0.89 -11.66 5.55
CA HIS A 63 -1.45 -10.32 5.71
C HIS A 63 -0.60 -9.45 6.64
N VAL A 64 -0.18 -9.97 7.78
CA VAL A 64 0.68 -9.24 8.74
C VAL A 64 2.04 -8.92 8.12
N THR A 65 2.61 -9.83 7.34
CA THR A 65 3.88 -9.61 6.62
C THR A 65 3.74 -8.49 5.60
N PHE A 66 2.66 -8.47 4.82
CA PHE A 66 2.38 -7.38 3.89
C PHE A 66 2.14 -6.06 4.62
N ALA A 67 1.44 -6.07 5.76
CA ALA A 67 1.18 -4.86 6.54
C ALA A 67 2.50 -4.21 7.01
N TRP A 68 3.39 -4.99 7.64
CA TRP A 68 4.69 -4.47 8.08
C TRP A 68 5.59 -4.05 6.92
N SER A 69 5.57 -4.81 5.82
CA SER A 69 6.33 -4.45 4.62
C SER A 69 5.85 -3.12 4.02
N SER A 70 4.52 -2.90 3.96
CA SER A 70 3.94 -1.62 3.54
C SER A 70 4.35 -0.46 4.46
N VAL A 71 4.38 -0.67 5.78
CA VAL A 71 4.87 0.35 6.73
C VAL A 71 6.31 0.73 6.43
N VAL A 72 7.21 -0.25 6.24
CA VAL A 72 8.61 0.01 5.90
C VAL A 72 8.73 0.78 4.58
N LEU A 73 7.96 0.42 3.56
CA LEU A 73 7.97 1.13 2.27
C LEU A 73 7.47 2.57 2.39
N VAL A 74 6.39 2.81 3.14
CA VAL A 74 5.85 4.16 3.34
C VAL A 74 6.87 5.03 4.09
N LEU A 75 7.48 4.49 5.15
CA LEU A 75 8.54 5.20 5.88
C LEU A 75 9.74 5.50 4.98
N GLY A 76 10.20 4.53 4.18
CA GLY A 76 11.28 4.73 3.22
C GLY A 76 10.96 5.77 2.15
N HIS A 77 9.72 5.77 1.66
CA HIS A 77 9.24 6.77 0.70
C HIS A 77 9.23 8.18 1.30
N ILE A 78 8.69 8.35 2.51
CA ILE A 78 8.69 9.63 3.23
C ILE A 78 10.12 10.09 3.49
N ALA A 79 10.99 9.22 4.01
CA ALA A 79 12.38 9.53 4.28
C ALA A 79 13.12 9.99 3.01
N MET A 80 12.86 9.36 1.86
CA MET A 80 13.42 9.78 0.58
C MET A 80 12.89 11.16 0.17
N ALA A 81 11.59 11.41 0.25
CA ALA A 81 11.02 12.72 -0.08
C ALA A 81 11.59 13.85 0.81
N LEU A 82 11.79 13.57 2.10
CA LEU A 82 12.40 14.50 3.05
C LEU A 82 13.89 14.73 2.78
N LYS A 83 14.65 13.66 2.48
CA LYS A 83 16.05 13.76 2.04
C LYS A 83 16.18 14.68 0.83
N HIS A 84 15.33 14.45 -0.17
CA HIS A 84 15.31 15.22 -1.40
C HIS A 84 14.99 16.71 -1.15
N HIS A 85 14.08 16.98 -0.21
CA HIS A 85 13.72 18.34 0.15
C HIS A 85 14.83 19.09 0.93
N TRP A 86 15.44 18.46 1.94
CA TRP A 86 16.40 19.14 2.82
C TRP A 86 17.86 19.06 2.36
N ILE A 87 18.26 17.92 1.79
CA ILE A 87 19.64 17.68 1.36
C ILE A 87 19.80 18.02 -0.12
N ASP A 88 18.99 17.39 -0.98
CA ASP A 88 19.11 17.58 -2.43
C ASP A 88 18.48 18.91 -2.90
N LYS A 89 17.69 19.55 -2.02
CA LYS A 89 17.00 20.84 -2.24
C LYS A 89 16.20 20.91 -3.53
N ASP A 90 15.59 19.79 -3.91
CA ASP A 90 14.77 19.70 -5.11
C ASP A 90 13.27 19.89 -4.81
N GLY A 91 12.49 20.04 -5.87
CA GLY A 91 11.05 20.27 -5.80
C GLY A 91 10.22 19.00 -5.66
N VAL A 92 10.79 17.83 -5.36
CA VAL A 92 10.06 16.55 -5.35
C VAL A 92 8.92 16.59 -4.33
N LEU A 93 9.18 17.01 -3.10
CA LEU A 93 8.14 17.12 -2.07
C LEU A 93 7.06 18.13 -2.47
N THR A 94 7.45 19.29 -3.00
CA THR A 94 6.50 20.32 -3.45
C THR A 94 5.64 19.84 -4.61
N SER A 95 6.12 18.94 -5.47
CA SER A 95 5.34 18.38 -6.58
C SER A 95 4.19 17.49 -6.13
N MET A 96 4.21 17.00 -4.88
CA MET A 96 3.14 16.19 -4.29
C MET A 96 2.09 17.05 -3.55
N LEU A 97 2.34 18.35 -3.34
CA LEU A 97 1.42 19.23 -2.63
C LEU A 97 0.32 19.76 -3.57
N PRO A 98 -0.95 19.83 -3.11
CA PRO A 98 -2.01 20.50 -3.86
C PRO A 98 -1.66 21.97 -4.09
N GLY A 99 -1.78 22.45 -5.34
CA GLY A 99 -1.51 23.85 -5.69
C GLY A 99 -0.07 24.17 -6.13
N SER A 100 0.82 23.17 -6.20
CA SER A 100 2.11 23.31 -6.88
C SER A 100 1.89 23.64 -8.36
N LYS A 101 2.20 24.88 -8.78
CA LYS A 101 2.27 25.23 -10.21
C LYS A 101 3.37 24.39 -10.84
N ALA A 102 2.97 23.41 -11.66
CA ALA A 102 3.90 22.74 -12.56
C ALA A 102 4.55 23.83 -13.43
N ARG A 103 5.81 24.17 -13.14
CA ARG A 103 6.58 25.04 -14.02
C ARG A 103 6.83 24.26 -15.31
N SER A 104 6.23 24.73 -16.40
CA SER A 104 6.62 24.39 -17.77
C SER A 104 8.02 24.86 -18.07
#